data_AF-A0A3D3ABI8-F1
#
_entry.id   AF-A0A3D3ABI8-F1
#
_cell.length_a   1.000
_cell.length_b   1.000
_cell.length_c   1.000
_cell.angle_alpha   90.00
_cell.angle_beta   90.00
_cell.angle_gamma   90.00
#
_symmetry.space_group_name_H-M   'P 1'
#
loop_
_entity.id
_entity.type
_entity.pdbx_description
1 polymer ?
#
loop_
_entity_poly.entity_id
_entity_poly.type
_entity_poly.pdbx_seq_one_letter_code
_entity_poly.pdbx_strand_id
1 'polypeptide(L)'
;MPYGIADMADDVIGLMDALGIEKAHIWGMSLGGMVAQHLAFSYAARFEHIICVMSSSGGPDVPQPDSGNLEMPDINDRAALLDYLVASLKQYMGPAFPVSDADCMQMAERIAERGYYPPGIVRQYAAIMADGSRVERLKNIASPF
;
A
#
# COMPACT_ATOMS: atom_id res chain seq x y z
N MET A 1 6.84 -8.43 -14.18
CA MET A 1 6.59 -9.18 -12.92
C MET A 1 5.30 -9.97 -13.09
N PRO A 2 5.20 -11.23 -12.60
CA PRO A 2 4.01 -12.06 -12.81
C PRO A 2 2.77 -11.62 -12.00
N TYR A 3 2.90 -10.71 -11.03
CA TYR A 3 1.80 -10.08 -10.29
C TYR A 3 2.18 -8.64 -9.92
N GLY A 4 1.33 -7.67 -10.27
CA GLY A 4 1.58 -6.23 -10.18
C GLY A 4 0.37 -5.43 -9.66
N ILE A 5 0.47 -4.10 -9.67
CA ILE A 5 -0.58 -3.22 -9.12
C ILE A 5 -1.88 -3.31 -9.93
N ALA A 6 -1.80 -3.53 -11.24
CA ALA A 6 -2.97 -3.77 -12.08
C ALA A 6 -3.72 -5.04 -11.66
N ASP A 7 -3.00 -6.14 -11.41
CA ASP A 7 -3.62 -7.40 -10.95
C ASP A 7 -4.31 -7.20 -9.58
N MET A 8 -3.71 -6.43 -8.67
CA MET A 8 -4.35 -6.07 -7.39
C MET A 8 -5.66 -5.27 -7.59
N ALA A 9 -5.75 -4.45 -8.64
CA ALA A 9 -6.99 -3.73 -8.96
C ALA A 9 -8.04 -4.69 -9.55
N ASP A 10 -7.62 -5.63 -10.39
CA ASP A 10 -8.50 -6.67 -10.94
C ASP A 10 -9.08 -7.55 -9.82
N ASP A 11 -8.28 -7.88 -8.80
CA ASP A 11 -8.73 -8.63 -7.63
C ASP A 11 -9.84 -7.89 -6.85
N VAL A 12 -9.76 -6.56 -6.74
CA VAL A 12 -10.82 -5.75 -6.10
C VAL A 12 -12.12 -5.85 -6.89
N ILE A 13 -12.04 -5.76 -8.22
CA ILE A 13 -13.22 -5.92 -9.09
C ILE A 13 -13.80 -7.33 -8.98
N GLY A 14 -12.96 -8.36 -9.02
CA GLY A 14 -13.38 -9.74 -8.85
C GLY A 14 -14.06 -9.99 -7.50
N LEU A 15 -13.56 -9.38 -6.42
CA LEU A 15 -14.19 -9.45 -5.11
C LEU A 15 -15.53 -8.72 -5.08
N MET A 16 -15.63 -7.53 -5.67
CA MET A 16 -16.90 -6.81 -5.79
C MET A 16 -17.94 -7.64 -6.53
N ASP A 17 -17.56 -8.28 -7.64
CA ASP A 17 -18.44 -9.13 -8.42
C ASP A 17 -18.91 -10.35 -7.62
N ALA A 18 -17.99 -11.03 -6.92
CA ALA A 18 -18.30 -12.17 -6.07
C ALA A 18 -19.25 -11.82 -4.91
N LEU A 19 -19.19 -10.58 -4.41
CA LEU A 19 -20.05 -10.07 -3.34
C LEU A 19 -21.33 -9.38 -3.87
N GLY A 20 -21.50 -9.26 -5.19
CA GLY A 20 -22.64 -8.57 -5.79
C GLY A 20 -22.64 -7.06 -5.59
N ILE A 21 -21.46 -6.44 -5.41
CA ILE A 21 -21.29 -5.00 -5.23
C ILE A 21 -21.13 -4.34 -6.59
N GLU A 22 -22.19 -3.70 -7.09
CA GLU A 22 -22.17 -3.02 -8.38
C GLU A 22 -21.30 -1.74 -8.35
N LYS A 23 -21.46 -0.92 -7.31
CA LYS A 23 -20.71 0.32 -7.11
C LYS A 23 -20.26 0.49 -5.66
N ALA A 24 -19.14 1.19 -5.47
CA ALA A 24 -18.59 1.49 -4.15
C ALA A 24 -17.90 2.87 -4.09
N HIS A 25 -17.59 3.31 -2.87
CA HIS A 25 -16.54 4.29 -2.64
C HIS A 25 -15.27 3.54 -2.25
N ILE A 26 -14.12 3.94 -2.78
CA ILE A 26 -12.84 3.29 -2.47
C ILE A 26 -11.91 4.29 -1.78
N TRP A 27 -11.25 3.82 -0.72
CA TRP A 27 -10.24 4.57 0.01
C TRP A 27 -8.93 3.77 -0.04
N GLY A 28 -7.89 4.37 -0.62
CA GLY A 28 -6.59 3.75 -0.81
C GLY A 28 -5.48 4.58 -0.17
N MET A 29 -4.68 3.96 0.68
CA MET A 29 -3.54 4.58 1.35
C MET A 29 -2.21 3.99 0.89
N SER A 30 -1.19 4.80 0.61
CA SER A 30 0.14 4.33 0.15
C SER A 30 0.02 3.45 -1.10
N LEU A 31 0.48 2.19 -1.09
CA LEU A 31 0.25 1.21 -2.17
C LEU A 31 -1.25 1.02 -2.45
N GLY A 32 -2.12 1.07 -1.44
CA GLY A 32 -3.56 1.02 -1.66
C GLY A 32 -4.07 2.21 -2.50
N GLY A 33 -3.46 3.39 -2.35
CA GLY A 33 -3.73 4.53 -3.23
C GLY A 33 -3.25 4.30 -4.66
N MET A 34 -2.24 3.45 -4.82
CA MET A 34 -1.78 3.02 -6.14
C MET A 34 -2.78 2.11 -6.83
N VAL A 35 -3.30 1.13 -6.11
CA VAL A 35 -4.40 0.28 -6.57
C VAL A 35 -5.64 1.13 -6.89
N ALA A 36 -5.99 2.08 -6.01
CA ALA A 36 -7.12 2.98 -6.23
C ALA A 36 -6.98 3.81 -7.52
N GLN A 37 -5.77 4.25 -7.87
CA GLN A 37 -5.52 4.91 -9.15
C GLN A 37 -5.72 3.95 -10.34
N HIS A 38 -5.32 2.68 -10.22
CA HIS A 38 -5.61 1.67 -11.26
C HIS A 38 -7.10 1.42 -11.44
N LEU A 39 -7.84 1.35 -10.34
CA LEU A 39 -9.30 1.28 -10.36
C LEU A 39 -9.91 2.52 -11.04
N ALA A 40 -9.35 3.70 -10.81
CA ALA A 40 -9.85 4.95 -11.37
C ALA A 40 -9.79 5.02 -12.89
N PHE A 41 -8.66 4.65 -13.50
CA PHE A 41 -8.53 4.74 -14.95
C PHE A 41 -8.98 3.48 -15.70
N SER A 42 -9.12 2.32 -15.04
CA SER A 42 -9.55 1.07 -15.68
C SER A 42 -11.03 0.75 -15.44
N TYR A 43 -11.57 1.14 -14.28
CA TYR A 43 -12.88 0.70 -13.80
C TYR A 43 -13.73 1.85 -13.23
N ALA A 44 -13.54 3.07 -13.74
CA ALA A 44 -14.18 4.31 -13.31
C ALA A 44 -15.68 4.15 -12.95
N ALA A 45 -16.46 3.47 -13.80
CA ALA A 45 -17.90 3.29 -13.64
C ALA A 45 -18.33 2.49 -12.40
N ARG A 46 -17.40 1.72 -11.80
CA ARG A 46 -17.63 0.93 -10.58
C ARG A 46 -17.48 1.75 -9.30
N PHE A 47 -17.04 3.01 -9.39
CA PHE A 47 -16.75 3.83 -8.22
C PHE A 47 -17.41 5.20 -8.27
N GLU A 48 -18.11 5.55 -7.19
CA GLU A 48 -18.74 6.86 -7.01
C GLU A 48 -17.71 7.90 -6.51
N HIS A 49 -16.80 7.49 -5.63
CA HIS A 49 -15.66 8.31 -5.19
C HIS A 49 -14.41 7.45 -5.02
N ILE A 50 -13.26 8.05 -5.37
CA ILE A 50 -11.94 7.42 -5.22
C ILE A 50 -11.06 8.33 -4.39
N ILE A 51 -10.73 7.89 -3.18
CA ILE A 51 -9.95 8.68 -2.22
C ILE A 51 -8.55 8.09 -2.14
N CYS A 52 -7.55 8.88 -2.54
CA CYS A 52 -6.14 8.52 -2.44
C CYS A 52 -5.47 9.30 -1.31
N VAL A 53 -4.83 8.58 -0.38
CA VAL A 53 -4.16 9.19 0.78
C VAL A 53 -2.69 8.77 0.81
N MET A 54 -1.79 9.74 1.01
CA MET A 54 -0.35 9.52 1.18
C MET A 54 0.24 8.50 0.19
N SER A 55 -0.06 8.70 -1.09
CA SER A 55 0.35 7.83 -2.20
C SER A 55 1.09 8.65 -3.25
N SER A 56 1.66 7.97 -4.25
CA SER A 56 2.43 8.57 -5.33
C SER A 56 1.82 8.21 -6.68
N SER A 57 1.97 9.12 -7.66
CA SER A 57 1.68 8.87 -9.07
C SER A 57 2.77 8.08 -9.79
N GLY A 58 3.94 7.91 -9.14
CA GLY A 58 5.13 7.31 -9.75
C GLY A 58 5.81 8.19 -10.81
N GLY A 59 5.43 9.47 -10.90
CA GLY A 59 6.04 10.41 -11.85
C GLY A 59 7.53 10.65 -11.58
N PRO A 60 8.29 11.16 -12.56
CA PRO A 60 9.72 11.45 -12.39
C PRO A 60 9.99 12.58 -11.39
N ASP A 61 9.01 13.48 -11.18
CA ASP A 61 9.15 14.67 -10.33
C ASP A 61 8.81 14.42 -8.85
N VAL A 62 8.48 13.18 -8.48
CA VAL A 62 8.18 12.79 -7.09
C VAL A 62 9.26 11.85 -6.54
N PRO A 63 9.41 11.74 -5.20
CA PRO A 63 10.32 10.76 -4.61
C PRO A 63 10.07 9.36 -5.16
N GLN A 64 11.14 8.70 -5.58
CA GLN A 64 11.09 7.35 -6.15
C GLN A 64 11.09 6.30 -5.03
N PRO A 65 10.54 5.10 -5.28
CA PRO A 65 10.58 4.00 -4.31
C PRO A 65 12.02 3.66 -3.93
N ASP A 66 12.28 3.54 -2.63
CA ASP A 66 13.60 3.14 -2.12
C ASP A 66 13.81 1.63 -2.30
N SER A 67 14.84 1.28 -3.07
CA SER A 67 15.24 -0.11 -3.35
C SER A 67 15.65 -0.89 -2.10
N GLY A 68 16.06 -0.22 -1.02
CA GLY A 68 16.39 -0.87 0.25
C GLY A 68 15.23 -1.68 0.84
N ASN A 69 13.99 -1.36 0.49
CA ASN A 69 12.80 -2.13 0.91
C ASN A 69 12.66 -3.49 0.20
N LEU A 70 13.53 -3.80 -0.77
CA LEU A 70 13.66 -5.15 -1.33
C LEU A 70 14.51 -6.07 -0.45
N GLU A 71 15.22 -5.53 0.53
CA GLU A 71 16.09 -6.26 1.45
C GLU A 71 15.47 -6.28 2.86
N MET A 72 14.34 -6.99 2.98
CA MET A 72 13.64 -7.14 4.26
C MET A 72 14.31 -8.23 5.12
N PRO A 73 14.55 -7.98 6.42
CA PRO A 73 15.21 -8.95 7.28
C PRO A 73 14.30 -10.16 7.55
N ASP A 74 14.89 -11.36 7.57
CA ASP A 74 14.20 -12.58 7.99
C ASP A 74 14.45 -12.82 9.49
N ILE A 75 13.50 -12.40 10.32
CA ILE A 75 13.61 -12.39 11.78
C ILE A 75 12.71 -13.47 12.37
N ASN A 76 13.32 -14.54 12.87
CA ASN A 76 12.61 -15.67 13.48
C ASN A 76 12.55 -15.60 15.03
N ASP A 77 13.34 -14.71 15.64
CA ASP A 77 13.27 -14.47 17.08
C ASP A 77 12.21 -13.41 17.42
N ARG A 78 11.33 -13.71 18.37
CA ARG A 78 10.21 -12.83 18.70
C ARG A 78 10.67 -11.51 19.32
N ALA A 79 11.65 -11.53 20.20
CA ALA A 79 12.11 -10.31 20.85
C ALA A 79 12.77 -9.37 19.82
N ALA A 80 13.66 -9.92 18.99
CA ALA A 80 14.28 -9.18 17.90
C ALA A 80 13.26 -8.64 16.89
N LEU A 81 12.19 -9.40 16.60
CA LEU A 81 11.12 -8.94 15.71
C LEU A 81 10.37 -7.74 16.31
N LEU A 82 10.04 -7.79 17.61
CA LEU A 82 9.36 -6.68 18.27
C LEU A 82 10.23 -5.42 18.29
N ASP A 83 11.52 -5.56 18.60
CA ASP A 83 12.47 -4.44 18.57
C ASP A 83 12.55 -3.80 17.17
N TYR A 84 12.66 -4.64 16.14
CA TYR A 84 12.64 -4.21 14.75
C TYR A 84 11.34 -3.47 14.38
N LEU A 85 10.18 -4.01 14.74
CA LEU A 85 8.88 -3.41 14.45
C LEU A 85 8.68 -2.09 15.17
N VAL A 86 9.11 -1.97 16.45
CA VAL A 86 9.06 -0.71 17.20
C VAL A 86 9.93 0.35 16.53
N ALA A 87 11.17 -0.01 16.14
CA ALA A 87 12.06 0.91 15.44
C ALA A 87 11.47 1.36 14.09
N SER A 88 10.90 0.41 13.32
CA SER A 88 10.23 0.69 12.05
C SER A 88 9.02 1.61 12.22
N LEU A 89 8.16 1.37 13.22
CA LEU A 89 7.03 2.25 13.52
C LEU A 89 7.52 3.68 13.79
N LYS A 90 8.52 3.85 14.66
CA LYS A 90 9.09 5.15 15.02
C LYS A 90 9.65 5.92 13.81
N GLN A 91 10.20 5.24 12.82
CA GLN A 91 10.71 5.86 11.61
C GLN A 91 9.63 6.61 10.82
N TYR A 92 8.39 6.12 10.82
CA TYR A 92 7.29 6.71 10.04
C TYR A 92 6.41 7.66 10.85
N MET A 93 6.70 7.87 12.15
CA MET A 93 5.93 8.78 12.99
C MET A 93 6.37 10.24 12.83
N GLY A 94 5.38 11.12 12.65
CA GLY A 94 5.62 12.56 12.58
C GLY A 94 5.97 13.14 13.95
N PRO A 95 6.88 14.13 14.04
CA PRO A 95 7.30 14.72 15.30
C PRO A 95 6.17 15.49 16.03
N ALA A 96 5.11 15.86 15.31
CA ALA A 96 3.96 16.57 15.86
C ALA A 96 3.03 15.70 16.72
N PHE A 97 3.11 14.37 16.58
CA PHE A 97 2.25 13.42 17.29
C PHE A 97 3.10 12.25 17.82
N PRO A 98 3.94 12.49 18.85
CA PRO A 98 4.76 11.44 19.42
C PRO A 98 3.89 10.35 20.04
N VAL A 99 4.18 9.09 19.68
CA VAL A 99 3.55 7.92 20.28
C VAL A 99 4.50 7.34 21.32
N SER A 100 3.96 6.86 22.44
CA SER A 100 4.79 6.33 23.52
C SER A 100 5.45 5.00 23.12
N ASP A 101 6.59 4.68 23.74
CA ASP A 101 7.26 3.39 23.53
C ASP A 101 6.35 2.21 23.88
N ALA A 102 5.48 2.37 24.88
CA ALA A 102 4.50 1.36 25.27
C ALA A 102 3.44 1.14 24.17
N ASP A 103 2.96 2.20 23.53
CA ASP A 103 2.00 2.12 22.44
C ASP A 103 2.63 1.52 21.17
N CYS A 104 3.88 1.88 20.86
CA CYS A 104 4.64 1.26 19.79
C CYS A 104 4.82 -0.24 20.04
N MET A 105 5.14 -0.64 21.26
CA MET A 105 5.28 -2.05 21.63
C MET A 105 3.96 -2.81 21.46
N GLN A 106 2.84 -2.28 21.96
CA GLN A 106 1.53 -2.90 21.75
C GLN A 106 1.18 -3.04 20.26
N MET A 107 1.53 -2.05 19.44
CA MET A 107 1.29 -2.12 18.00
C MET A 107 2.19 -3.17 17.33
N ALA A 108 3.47 -3.24 17.71
CA ALA A 108 4.41 -4.26 17.24
C ALA A 108 3.94 -5.68 17.58
N GLU A 109 3.44 -5.90 18.80
CA GLU A 109 2.87 -7.19 19.21
C GLU A 109 1.69 -7.60 18.31
N ARG A 110 0.74 -6.68 18.07
CA ARG A 110 -0.39 -6.93 17.17
C ARG A 110 0.04 -7.23 15.73
N ILE A 111 1.10 -6.57 15.25
CA ILE A 111 1.66 -6.84 13.91
C ILE A 111 2.29 -8.23 13.87
N ALA A 112 3.10 -8.58 14.88
CA ALA A 112 3.73 -9.89 14.98
C ALA A 112 2.69 -11.03 15.06
N GLU A 113 1.61 -10.84 15.82
CA GLU A 113 0.49 -11.80 15.93
C GLU A 113 -0.26 -11.99 14.60
N ARG A 114 -0.44 -10.94 13.80
CA ARG A 114 -1.03 -11.04 12.46
C ARG A 114 -0.15 -11.80 11.48
N GLY A 115 1.17 -11.81 11.72
CA GLY A 115 2.15 -12.54 10.95
C GLY A 115 3.19 -11.62 10.33
N TYR A 116 4.47 -11.99 10.48
CA TYR A 116 5.60 -11.37 9.81
C TYR A 116 6.01 -12.22 8.60
N TYR A 117 5.89 -11.65 7.40
CA TYR A 117 6.20 -12.36 6.16
C TYR A 117 6.98 -11.46 5.18
N PRO A 118 8.31 -11.34 5.35
CA PRO A 118 9.18 -10.51 4.52
C PRO A 118 9.02 -10.72 3.00
N PRO A 119 8.88 -11.96 2.48
CA PRO A 119 8.73 -12.15 1.04
C PRO A 119 7.48 -11.47 0.46
N GLY A 120 6.43 -11.26 1.27
CA GLY A 120 5.22 -10.54 0.84
C GLY A 120 5.50 -9.06 0.63
N ILE A 121 6.26 -8.44 1.54
CA ILE A 121 6.66 -7.03 1.45
C ILE A 121 7.55 -6.82 0.22
N VAL A 122 8.54 -7.69 0.01
CA VAL A 122 9.41 -7.63 -1.17
C VAL A 122 8.60 -7.71 -2.48
N ARG A 123 7.60 -8.60 -2.56
CA ARG A 123 6.72 -8.69 -3.74
C ARG A 123 5.91 -7.42 -3.96
N GLN A 124 5.38 -6.80 -2.90
CA GLN A 124 4.66 -5.53 -2.98
C GLN A 124 5.56 -4.40 -3.49
N TYR A 125 6.78 -4.27 -2.97
CA TYR A 125 7.73 -3.27 -3.44
C TYR A 125 8.18 -3.51 -4.88
N ALA A 126 8.41 -4.77 -5.27
CA ALA A 126 8.73 -5.13 -6.65
C ALA A 126 7.57 -4.76 -7.60
N ALA A 127 6.32 -4.90 -7.17
CA ALA A 127 5.15 -4.45 -7.93
C ALA A 127 5.13 -2.92 -8.10
N ILE A 128 5.39 -2.15 -7.03
CA ILE A 128 5.49 -0.67 -7.11
C ILE A 128 6.57 -0.25 -8.12
N MET A 129 7.76 -0.83 -8.01
CA MET A 129 8.89 -0.47 -8.90
C MET A 129 8.61 -0.85 -10.37
N ALA A 130 7.95 -1.97 -10.61
CA ALA A 130 7.60 -2.43 -11.95
C ALA A 130 6.44 -1.65 -12.61
N ASP A 131 5.55 -1.05 -11.81
CA ASP A 131 4.36 -0.32 -12.28
C ASP A 131 4.71 1.00 -12.96
N GLY A 132 5.77 1.66 -12.51
CA GLY A 132 6.26 2.92 -13.07
C GLY A 132 5.30 4.10 -12.92
N SER A 133 5.46 5.11 -13.79
CA SER A 133 4.66 6.33 -13.76
C SER A 133 3.25 6.11 -14.31
N ARG A 134 2.23 6.53 -13.56
CA ARG A 134 0.83 6.59 -14.03
C ARG A 134 0.36 7.97 -14.43
N VAL A 135 1.23 8.99 -14.44
CA VAL A 135 0.85 10.39 -14.69
C VAL A 135 -0.02 10.54 -15.94
N GLU A 136 0.35 9.91 -17.06
CA GLU A 136 -0.44 10.01 -18.30
C GLU A 136 -1.81 9.33 -18.20
N ARG A 137 -1.92 8.22 -17.47
CA ARG A 137 -3.18 7.50 -17.28
C ARG A 137 -4.12 8.29 -16.37
N LEU A 138 -3.58 8.94 -15.34
CA LEU A 138 -4.34 9.75 -14.39
C LEU A 138 -5.03 10.97 -15.03
N LYS A 139 -4.49 11.51 -16.13
CA LYS A 139 -5.09 12.65 -16.84
C LYS A 139 -6.49 12.37 -17.39
N ASN A 140 -6.84 11.10 -17.56
CA ASN A 140 -8.09 10.67 -18.22
C ASN A 140 -9.11 10.09 -17.23
N ILE A 141 -8.96 10.32 -15.93
CA ILE A 141 -9.92 9.85 -14.93
C ILE A 141 -11.23 10.62 -15.08
N ALA A 142 -12.32 9.87 -15.26
CA ALA A 142 -13.67 10.40 -15.37
C ALA A 142 -14.47 10.32 -14.05
N SER A 143 -13.98 9.57 -13.06
CA SER A 143 -14.62 9.43 -11.74
C SER A 143 -14.28 10.60 -10.81
N PRO A 144 -15.20 10.99 -9.92
CA PRO A 144 -14.91 11.97 -8.87
C PRO A 144 -13.78 11.51 -7.95
N PHE A 145 -12.79 12.38 -7.75
CA PHE A 145 -11.69 12.25 -6.79
C PHE A 145 -11.90 13.18 -5.59
#